data_AF-A0A965PBS0-F1
#
_entry.id   AF-A0A965PBS0-F1
#
_cell.length_a   1.000
_cell.length_b   1.000
_cell.length_c   1.000
_cell.angle_alpha   90.00
_cell.angle_beta   90.00
_cell.angle_gamma   90.00
#
_symmetry.space_group_name_H-M   'P 1'
#
loop_
_entity.id
_entity.type
_entity.pdbx_description
1 polymer ?
#
loop_
_entity_poly.entity_id
_entity_poly.type
_entity_poly.pdbx_seq_one_letter_code
_entity_poly.pdbx_strand_id
1 'polypeptide(L)'
;MNDSSLRIAAVVAAAALLAAPYRAQIQAAAASAWRFIQAHGGYFGRIAAAALIVAAAWGKVPVPSLALPAAVQTVKVETPSDAMQASVQAVAAAMAGMNPVDRAVWADTWSKAALVVAGDVAAKEVAFADTRSLRAFTALALDIAWRRIGRHAPGDNEPLRKAVEAVYASVMGDEEVPVTKDLRERYAEMARAIAWAGINKG
;
A
#
# COMPACT_ATOMS: atom_id res chain seq x y z
N MET A 1 36.25 -19.95 20.27
CA MET A 1 35.13 -18.98 20.22
C MET A 1 33.94 -19.71 19.61
N ASN A 2 32.80 -19.79 20.30
CA ASN A 2 31.70 -20.67 19.89
C ASN A 2 30.76 -19.92 18.92
N ASP A 3 30.34 -20.53 17.81
CA ASP A 3 29.51 -19.89 16.77
C ASP A 3 28.22 -19.28 17.36
N SER A 4 27.62 -19.94 18.35
CA SER A 4 26.46 -19.44 19.10
C SER A 4 26.72 -18.10 19.79
N SER A 5 27.92 -17.88 20.33
CA SER A 5 28.27 -16.62 21.01
C SER A 5 28.46 -15.46 20.03
N LEU A 6 28.95 -15.73 18.82
CA LEU A 6 29.05 -14.74 17.74
C LEU A 6 27.68 -14.34 17.21
N ARG A 7 26.77 -15.31 17.03
CA ARG A 7 25.39 -15.04 16.58
C ARG A 7 24.61 -14.21 17.60
N ILE A 8 24.75 -14.52 18.89
CA ILE A 8 24.12 -13.73 19.96
C ILE A 8 24.67 -12.31 19.96
N ALA A 9 25.99 -12.14 19.87
CA ALA A 9 26.61 -10.81 19.80
C ALA A 9 26.15 -10.00 18.58
N ALA A 10 26.01 -10.64 17.42
CA ALA A 10 25.54 -10.01 16.19
C ALA A 10 24.07 -9.56 16.31
N VAL A 11 23.20 -10.38 16.90
CA VAL A 11 21.79 -10.02 17.13
C VAL A 11 21.68 -8.86 18.12
N VAL A 12 22.46 -8.88 19.20
CA VAL A 12 22.49 -7.80 20.19
C VAL A 12 23.01 -6.49 19.58
N ALA A 13 24.05 -6.55 18.76
CA ALA A 13 24.60 -5.39 18.06
C ALA A 13 23.60 -4.81 17.04
N ALA A 14 22.90 -5.66 16.28
CA ALA A 14 21.87 -5.24 15.34
C ALA A 14 20.68 -4.58 16.05
N ALA A 15 20.21 -5.17 17.15
CA ALA A 15 19.16 -4.57 17.97
C ALA A 15 19.60 -3.22 18.58
N ALA A 16 20.85 -3.10 19.02
CA ALA A 16 21.39 -1.87 19.57
C ALA A 16 21.52 -0.75 18.52
N LEU A 17 21.89 -1.09 17.28
CA LEU A 17 21.93 -0.15 16.15
C LEU A 17 20.53 0.36 15.78
N LEU A 18 19.53 -0.54 15.75
CA LEU A 18 18.13 -0.17 15.49
C LEU A 18 17.54 0.70 16.62
N ALA A 19 17.91 0.42 17.87
CA ALA A 19 17.45 1.14 19.04
C ALA A 19 18.18 2.48 19.28
N ALA A 20 19.29 2.75 18.58
CA ALA A 20 20.14 3.93 18.78
C ALA A 20 19.40 5.29 18.76
N PRO A 21 18.51 5.59 17.78
CA PRO A 21 17.77 6.86 17.75
C PRO A 21 16.68 6.96 18.84
N TYR A 22 16.28 5.84 19.44
CA TYR A 22 15.25 5.78 20.49
C TYR A 22 15.86 5.63 21.89
N ARG A 23 17.18 5.82 22.04
CA ARG A 23 17.94 5.57 23.28
C ARG A 23 17.31 6.21 24.51
N ALA A 24 16.91 7.49 24.43
CA ALA A 24 16.35 8.20 25.58
C ALA A 24 14.99 7.63 26.03
N GLN A 25 14.14 7.24 25.08
CA GLN A 25 12.80 6.68 25.35
C GLN A 25 12.90 5.25 25.88
N ILE A 26 13.78 4.44 25.30
CA ILE A 26 14.06 3.07 25.76
C ILE A 26 14.68 3.11 27.16
N GLN A 27 15.60 4.04 27.44
CA GLN A 27 16.16 4.23 28.77
C GLN A 27 15.10 4.64 29.79
N ALA A 28 14.18 5.54 29.43
CA ALA A 28 13.10 5.95 30.33
C ALA A 28 12.13 4.79 30.63
N ALA A 29 11.75 4.01 29.62
CA ALA A 29 10.89 2.83 29.77
C ALA A 29 11.59 1.68 30.51
N ALA A 30 12.87 1.46 30.25
CA ALA A 30 13.68 0.48 30.96
C ALA A 30 13.89 0.89 32.42
N ALA A 31 14.10 2.18 32.71
CA ALA A 31 14.24 2.68 34.07
C ALA A 31 12.94 2.57 34.87
N SER A 32 11.77 2.84 34.26
CA SER A 32 10.48 2.65 34.93
C SER A 32 10.16 1.18 35.17
N ALA A 33 10.43 0.31 34.19
CA ALA A 33 10.30 -1.14 34.35
C ALA A 33 11.27 -1.69 35.41
N TRP A 34 12.51 -1.21 35.43
CA TRP A 34 13.52 -1.64 36.41
C TRP A 34 13.15 -1.26 37.84
N ARG A 35 12.63 -0.05 38.06
CA ARG A 35 12.10 0.37 39.37
C ARG A 35 10.91 -0.48 39.81
N PHE A 36 10.03 -0.83 38.87
CA PHE A 36 8.89 -1.71 39.15
C PHE A 36 9.33 -3.13 39.54
N ILE A 37 10.35 -3.67 38.86
CA ILE A 37 10.96 -4.98 39.14
C ILE A 37 11.64 -5.00 40.51
N GLN A 38 12.42 -3.97 40.83
CA GLN A 38 13.06 -3.85 42.14
C GLN A 38 12.04 -3.78 43.29
N ALA A 39 10.90 -3.15 43.05
CA ALA A 39 9.84 -3.02 44.05
C ALA A 39 9.02 -4.31 44.27
N HIS A 40 8.91 -5.21 43.27
CA HIS A 40 7.95 -6.33 43.32
C HIS A 40 8.53 -7.74 43.07
N GLY A 41 9.83 -7.88 42.81
CA GLY A 41 10.49 -9.20 42.76
C GLY A 41 10.12 -10.10 41.56
N GLY A 42 10.90 -11.16 41.36
CA GLY A 42 11.17 -11.82 40.08
C GLY A 42 10.00 -12.28 39.18
N TYR A 43 8.81 -12.59 39.72
CA TYR A 43 7.66 -12.98 38.91
C TYR A 43 7.00 -11.79 38.21
N PHE A 44 6.92 -10.64 38.86
CA PHE A 44 6.31 -9.44 38.29
C PHE A 44 7.17 -8.82 37.19
N GLY A 45 8.49 -9.06 37.19
CA GLY A 45 9.37 -8.62 36.12
C GLY A 45 9.15 -9.34 34.79
N ARG A 46 8.80 -10.62 34.83
CA ARG A 46 8.44 -11.37 33.61
C ARG A 46 7.11 -10.89 33.04
N ILE A 47 6.15 -10.58 33.91
CA ILE A 47 4.85 -10.01 33.51
C ILE A 47 5.02 -8.61 32.92
N ALA A 48 5.86 -7.76 33.53
CA ALA A 48 6.16 -6.43 33.00
C ALA A 48 6.88 -6.50 31.64
N ALA A 49 7.83 -7.41 31.46
CA ALA A 49 8.49 -7.64 30.17
C ALA A 49 7.52 -8.14 29.10
N ALA A 50 6.65 -9.11 29.43
CA ALA A 50 5.61 -9.58 28.52
C ALA A 50 4.60 -8.48 28.16
N ALA A 51 4.20 -7.66 29.13
CA ALA A 51 3.31 -6.52 28.90
C ALA A 51 3.95 -5.47 27.99
N LEU A 52 5.26 -5.21 28.13
CA LEU A 52 5.99 -4.33 27.21
C LEU A 52 6.09 -4.90 25.79
N ILE A 53 6.26 -6.22 25.64
CA ILE A 53 6.26 -6.89 24.33
C ILE A 53 4.87 -6.80 23.68
N VAL A 54 3.80 -7.04 24.44
CA VAL A 54 2.41 -6.92 23.94
C VAL A 54 2.07 -5.45 23.61
N ALA A 55 2.47 -4.51 24.46
CA ALA A 55 2.28 -3.08 24.22
C ALA A 55 3.10 -2.59 23.01
N ALA A 56 4.29 -3.14 22.79
CA ALA A 56 5.09 -2.91 21.58
C ALA A 56 4.42 -3.51 20.33
N ALA A 57 3.86 -4.72 20.42
CA ALA A 57 3.14 -5.37 19.31
C ALA A 57 1.85 -4.63 18.90
N TRP A 58 1.23 -3.89 19.82
CA TRP A 58 0.04 -3.06 19.58
C TRP A 58 0.36 -1.57 19.38
N GLY A 59 1.64 -1.21 19.20
CA GLY A 59 2.05 0.16 18.86
C GLY A 59 1.90 1.18 19.99
N LYS A 60 1.67 0.75 21.23
CA LYS A 60 1.62 1.62 22.42
C LYS A 60 3.00 1.94 23.00
N VAL A 61 4.00 1.13 22.68
CA VAL A 61 5.42 1.42 22.92
C VAL A 61 6.08 1.64 21.56
N PRO A 62 6.79 2.76 21.34
CA PRO A 62 7.47 3.01 20.08
C PRO A 62 8.53 1.94 19.86
N VAL A 63 8.28 1.04 18.91
CA VAL A 63 9.28 0.08 18.44
C VAL A 63 10.24 0.78 17.49
N PRO A 64 11.54 0.44 17.52
CA PRO A 64 12.47 0.92 16.51
C PRO A 64 12.03 0.35 15.16
N SER A 65 11.33 1.16 14.37
CA SER A 65 11.16 0.89 12.96
C SER A 65 12.49 1.18 12.30
N LEU A 66 12.92 0.31 11.39
CA LEU A 66 13.80 0.77 10.32
C LEU A 66 13.14 2.04 9.76
N ALA A 67 13.87 3.16 9.76
CA ALA A 67 13.48 4.31 8.96
C ALA A 67 13.50 3.81 7.52
N LEU A 68 12.40 3.18 7.10
CA LEU A 68 12.06 3.06 5.71
C LEU A 68 12.19 4.49 5.20
N PRO A 69 12.96 4.74 4.13
CA PRO A 69 13.13 6.09 3.63
C PRO A 69 11.73 6.68 3.52
N ALA A 70 11.46 7.71 4.33
CA ALA A 70 10.21 8.44 4.35
C ALA A 70 10.03 9.29 3.09
N ALA A 71 10.60 8.85 1.97
CA ALA A 71 9.99 9.06 0.69
C ALA A 71 8.83 8.06 0.61
N VAL A 72 7.69 8.42 1.20
CA VAL A 72 6.44 8.16 0.47
C VAL A 72 6.75 8.70 -0.91
N GLN A 73 7.02 7.83 -1.88
CA GLN A 73 7.20 8.30 -3.23
C GLN A 73 5.92 9.05 -3.53
N THR A 74 6.02 10.37 -3.63
CA THR A 74 4.90 11.21 -4.02
C THR A 74 4.54 10.69 -5.39
N VAL A 75 3.49 9.86 -5.46
CA VAL A 75 3.02 9.30 -6.72
C VAL A 75 2.56 10.51 -7.51
N LYS A 76 3.42 10.95 -8.42
CA LYS A 76 3.17 12.13 -9.24
C LYS A 76 2.19 11.68 -10.31
N VAL A 77 0.90 11.79 -10.02
CA VAL A 77 -0.15 11.52 -10.99
C VAL A 77 -0.38 12.78 -11.80
N GLU A 78 -0.36 12.66 -13.12
CA GLU A 78 -0.71 13.74 -14.02
C GLU A 78 -2.21 14.09 -13.87
N THR A 79 -2.53 15.38 -13.96
CA THR A 79 -3.91 15.84 -13.89
C THR A 79 -4.65 15.44 -15.18
N PRO A 80 -5.73 14.65 -15.11
CA PRO A 80 -6.51 14.26 -16.29
C PRO A 80 -7.30 15.43 -16.88
N SER A 81 -7.81 15.25 -18.11
CA SER A 81 -8.79 16.16 -18.72
C SER A 81 -10.05 16.29 -17.86
N ASP A 82 -10.77 17.42 -17.95
CA ASP A 82 -11.98 17.66 -17.14
C ASP A 82 -13.07 16.59 -17.36
N ALA A 83 -13.21 16.12 -18.61
CA ALA A 83 -14.11 15.02 -18.94
C ALA A 83 -13.71 13.73 -18.21
N MET A 84 -12.42 13.40 -18.19
CA MET A 84 -11.93 12.22 -17.49
C MET A 84 -12.04 12.36 -15.98
N GLN A 85 -11.80 13.56 -15.42
CA GLN A 85 -12.03 13.85 -14.00
C GLN A 85 -13.50 13.62 -13.61
N ALA A 86 -14.45 14.01 -14.46
CA ALA A 86 -15.87 13.76 -14.23
C ALA A 86 -16.19 12.26 -14.19
N SER A 87 -15.59 11.46 -15.09
CA SER A 87 -15.82 10.00 -15.14
C SER A 87 -15.37 9.28 -13.87
N VAL A 88 -14.31 9.75 -13.20
CA VAL A 88 -13.73 9.12 -12.01
C VAL A 88 -14.25 9.67 -10.68
N GLN A 89 -15.29 10.53 -10.69
CA GLN A 89 -15.84 11.12 -9.45
C GLN A 89 -16.35 10.07 -8.46
N ALA A 90 -17.02 9.02 -8.95
CA ALA A 90 -17.52 7.95 -8.09
C ALA A 90 -16.38 7.17 -7.41
N VAL A 91 -15.24 7.01 -8.10
CA VAL A 91 -14.02 6.42 -7.54
C VAL A 91 -13.46 7.34 -6.45
N ALA A 92 -13.35 8.64 -6.72
CA ALA A 92 -12.87 9.60 -5.73
C ALA A 92 -13.72 9.59 -4.45
N ALA A 93 -15.04 9.60 -4.60
CA ALA A 93 -15.96 9.52 -3.46
C ALA A 93 -15.78 8.24 -2.63
N ALA A 94 -15.53 7.10 -3.29
CA ALA A 94 -15.24 5.84 -2.60
C ALA A 94 -13.87 5.83 -1.89
N MET A 95 -12.91 6.61 -2.37
CA MET A 95 -11.57 6.75 -1.77
C MET A 95 -11.53 7.79 -0.63
N ALA A 96 -12.46 8.76 -0.64
CA ALA A 96 -12.99 9.57 0.47
C ALA A 96 -12.36 9.43 1.87
N GLY A 97 -12.62 8.25 2.44
CA GLY A 97 -12.34 7.94 3.84
C GLY A 97 -11.02 7.21 4.07
N MET A 98 -10.21 6.99 3.04
CA MET A 98 -8.98 6.19 3.15
C MET A 98 -7.81 7.01 3.70
N ASN A 99 -6.94 6.33 4.44
CA ASN A 99 -5.71 6.97 4.90
C ASN A 99 -4.78 7.29 3.71
N PRO A 100 -3.83 8.24 3.87
CA PRO A 100 -2.94 8.65 2.78
C PRO A 100 -2.05 7.52 2.21
N VAL A 101 -1.70 6.52 3.03
CA VAL A 101 -0.85 5.39 2.60
C VAL A 101 -1.62 4.49 1.65
N ASP A 102 -2.86 4.15 1.99
CA ASP A 102 -3.75 3.35 1.15
C ASP A 102 -4.05 4.06 -0.18
N ARG A 103 -4.29 5.37 -0.14
CA ARG A 103 -4.44 6.22 -1.33
C ARG A 103 -3.19 6.22 -2.22
N ALA A 104 -2.00 6.22 -1.64
CA ALA A 104 -0.75 6.09 -2.39
C ALA A 104 -0.60 4.70 -3.05
N VAL A 105 -0.95 3.63 -2.33
CA VAL A 105 -0.93 2.25 -2.86
C VAL A 105 -1.93 2.07 -4.00
N TRP A 106 -3.12 2.67 -3.89
CA TRP A 106 -4.11 2.74 -4.96
C TRP A 106 -3.50 3.38 -6.22
N ALA A 107 -2.96 4.58 -6.07
CA ALA A 107 -2.44 5.36 -7.20
C ALA A 107 -1.24 4.69 -7.87
N ASP A 108 -0.35 4.08 -7.10
CA ASP A 108 0.78 3.29 -7.60
C ASP A 108 0.32 2.09 -8.43
N THR A 109 -0.70 1.37 -7.95
CA THR A 109 -1.24 0.19 -8.64
C THR A 109 -1.83 0.57 -10.01
N TRP A 110 -2.62 1.63 -10.05
CA TRP A 110 -3.25 2.10 -11.30
C TRP A 110 -2.25 2.74 -12.27
N SER A 111 -1.24 3.43 -11.75
CA SER A 111 -0.15 3.96 -12.56
C SER A 111 0.67 2.83 -13.22
N LYS A 112 0.91 1.73 -12.51
CA LYS A 112 1.53 0.53 -13.07
C LYS A 112 0.63 -0.18 -14.08
N ALA A 113 -0.67 -0.25 -13.83
CA ALA A 113 -1.62 -0.80 -14.80
C ALA A 113 -1.59 -0.01 -16.13
N ALA A 114 -1.53 1.33 -16.06
CA ALA A 114 -1.35 2.19 -17.22
C ALA A 114 -0.05 1.87 -17.98
N LEU A 115 1.06 1.67 -17.25
CA LEU A 115 2.36 1.32 -17.85
C LEU A 115 2.36 -0.04 -18.53
N VAL A 116 1.73 -1.07 -17.93
CA VAL A 116 1.66 -2.41 -18.51
C VAL A 116 0.91 -2.39 -19.84
N VAL A 117 -0.24 -1.72 -19.89
CA VAL A 117 -1.04 -1.64 -21.12
C VAL A 117 -0.39 -0.71 -22.15
N ALA A 118 0.26 0.38 -21.74
CA ALA A 118 1.01 1.25 -22.66
C ALA A 118 2.31 0.61 -23.19
N GLY A 119 2.98 -0.23 -22.39
CA GLY A 119 4.24 -0.90 -22.74
C GLY A 119 4.10 -2.00 -23.79
N ASP A 120 2.87 -2.47 -24.01
CA ASP A 120 2.53 -3.51 -24.98
C ASP A 120 2.84 -3.09 -26.44
N VAL A 121 3.14 -1.81 -26.71
CA VAL A 121 3.43 -1.31 -28.08
C VAL A 121 4.80 -1.76 -28.57
N ALA A 122 5.73 -2.05 -27.64
CA ALA A 122 7.12 -2.43 -27.95
C ALA A 122 7.38 -3.94 -27.83
N ALA A 123 6.41 -4.71 -27.34
CA ALA A 123 6.54 -6.15 -27.19
C ALA A 123 6.36 -6.88 -28.53
N LYS A 124 7.11 -7.97 -28.75
CA LYS A 124 6.94 -8.85 -29.92
C LYS A 124 5.60 -9.59 -29.91
N GLU A 125 5.01 -9.74 -28.74
CA GLU A 125 3.73 -10.41 -28.51
C GLU A 125 2.80 -9.43 -27.79
N VAL A 126 1.56 -9.32 -28.28
CA VAL A 126 0.54 -8.45 -27.71
C VAL A 126 0.01 -9.09 -26.42
N ALA A 127 0.18 -8.42 -25.29
CA ALA A 127 -0.24 -8.89 -23.97
C ALA A 127 -1.77 -8.98 -23.86
N PHE A 128 -2.51 -8.11 -24.54
CA PHE A 128 -3.97 -8.10 -24.57
C PHE A 128 -4.50 -8.07 -26.00
N ALA A 129 -5.12 -9.16 -26.46
CA ALA A 129 -5.63 -9.25 -27.83
C ALA A 129 -6.92 -8.44 -28.04
N ASP A 130 -7.80 -8.40 -27.04
CA ASP A 130 -9.15 -7.84 -27.12
C ASP A 130 -9.57 -7.08 -25.84
N THR A 131 -10.64 -6.29 -25.95
CA THR A 131 -11.22 -5.54 -24.83
C THR A 131 -11.76 -6.43 -23.71
N ARG A 132 -12.03 -7.71 -23.96
CA ARG A 132 -12.43 -8.68 -22.94
C ARG A 132 -11.26 -9.01 -22.02
N SER A 133 -10.08 -9.23 -22.59
CA SER A 133 -8.83 -9.47 -21.88
C SER A 133 -8.42 -8.24 -21.06
N LEU A 134 -8.58 -7.03 -21.62
CA LEU A 134 -8.39 -5.78 -20.88
C LEU A 134 -9.38 -5.63 -19.72
N ARG A 135 -10.66 -5.95 -19.92
CA ARG A 135 -11.66 -5.89 -18.84
C ARG A 135 -11.32 -6.84 -17.70
N ALA A 136 -10.88 -8.06 -18.02
CA ALA A 136 -10.42 -9.02 -17.02
C ALA A 136 -9.17 -8.50 -16.26
N PHE A 137 -8.23 -7.86 -16.96
CA PHE A 137 -7.08 -7.22 -16.35
C PHE A 137 -7.48 -6.06 -15.43
N THR A 138 -8.44 -5.22 -15.82
CA THR A 138 -8.98 -4.15 -14.96
C THR A 138 -9.55 -4.69 -13.67
N ALA A 139 -10.36 -5.76 -13.74
CA ALA A 139 -10.93 -6.42 -12.57
C ALA A 139 -9.83 -7.00 -11.66
N LEU A 140 -8.80 -7.61 -12.24
CA LEU A 140 -7.65 -8.11 -11.50
C LEU A 140 -6.85 -6.97 -10.84
N ALA A 141 -6.61 -5.87 -11.55
CA ALA A 141 -5.91 -4.71 -11.03
C ALA A 141 -6.66 -4.08 -9.85
N LEU A 142 -7.99 -3.98 -9.95
CA LEU A 142 -8.85 -3.57 -8.86
C LEU A 142 -8.73 -4.50 -7.65
N ASP A 143 -8.82 -5.82 -7.85
CA ASP A 143 -8.71 -6.79 -6.77
C ASP A 143 -7.34 -6.73 -6.07
N ILE A 144 -6.26 -6.54 -6.84
CA ILE A 144 -4.92 -6.34 -6.30
C ILE A 144 -4.85 -5.03 -5.49
N ALA A 145 -5.34 -3.92 -6.05
CA ALA A 145 -5.35 -2.63 -5.36
C ALA A 145 -6.13 -2.72 -4.05
N TRP A 146 -7.33 -3.31 -4.10
CA TRP A 146 -8.20 -3.47 -2.94
C TRP A 146 -7.59 -4.33 -1.85
N ARG A 147 -6.95 -5.46 -2.19
CA ARG A 147 -6.29 -6.32 -1.20
C ARG A 147 -5.08 -5.65 -0.54
N ARG A 148 -4.36 -4.82 -1.29
CA ARG A 148 -3.17 -4.13 -0.77
C ARG A 148 -3.53 -2.98 0.16
N ILE A 149 -4.71 -2.40 -0.02
CA ILE A 149 -5.29 -1.38 0.85
C ILE A 149 -5.99 -2.06 2.03
N GLY A 150 -5.62 -1.74 3.27
CA GLY A 150 -6.35 -2.19 4.46
C GLY A 150 -6.47 -3.69 4.75
N ARG A 151 -5.85 -4.60 3.97
CA ARG A 151 -6.02 -6.07 4.05
C ARG A 151 -7.49 -6.52 3.92
N HIS A 152 -8.29 -5.82 3.10
CA HIS A 152 -9.71 -6.16 2.92
C HIS A 152 -9.91 -7.50 2.22
N ALA A 153 -10.99 -8.22 2.57
CA ALA A 153 -11.34 -9.47 1.92
C ALA A 153 -11.82 -9.24 0.47
N PRO A 154 -11.63 -10.21 -0.45
CA PRO A 154 -12.16 -10.12 -1.80
C PRO A 154 -13.69 -9.99 -1.77
N GLY A 155 -14.26 -9.03 -2.50
CA GLY A 155 -15.71 -8.84 -2.63
C GLY A 155 -16.34 -7.82 -1.67
N ASP A 156 -15.61 -7.33 -0.67
CA ASP A 156 -16.15 -6.38 0.32
C ASP A 156 -16.37 -4.95 -0.22
N ASN A 157 -16.01 -4.66 -1.47
CA ASN A 157 -16.15 -3.32 -2.06
C ASN A 157 -16.83 -3.32 -3.43
N GLU A 158 -18.05 -3.85 -3.43
CA GLU A 158 -18.96 -3.80 -4.57
C GLU A 158 -19.19 -2.37 -5.10
N PRO A 159 -19.30 -1.31 -4.28
CA PRO A 159 -19.45 0.06 -4.77
C PRO A 159 -18.24 0.55 -5.59
N LEU A 160 -17.01 0.33 -5.11
CA LEU A 160 -15.81 0.72 -5.84
C LEU A 160 -15.62 -0.10 -7.11
N ARG A 161 -15.97 -1.39 -7.08
CA ARG A 161 -15.99 -2.24 -8.27
C ARG A 161 -16.91 -1.68 -9.34
N LYS A 162 -18.17 -1.40 -8.97
CA LYS A 162 -19.14 -0.79 -9.90
C LYS A 162 -18.67 0.57 -10.42
N ALA A 163 -18.06 1.39 -9.57
CA ALA A 163 -17.53 2.68 -10.00
C ALA A 163 -16.42 2.53 -11.06
N VAL A 164 -15.45 1.63 -10.83
CA VAL A 164 -14.36 1.36 -11.78
C VAL A 164 -14.88 0.71 -13.07
N GLU A 165 -15.81 -0.23 -12.97
CA GLU A 165 -16.45 -0.86 -14.14
C GLU A 165 -17.24 0.15 -14.98
N ALA A 166 -17.96 1.08 -14.34
CA ALA A 166 -18.65 2.15 -15.03
C ALA A 166 -17.67 3.09 -15.76
N VAL A 167 -16.53 3.42 -15.14
CA VAL A 167 -15.46 4.18 -15.82
C VAL A 167 -14.95 3.38 -17.02
N TYR A 168 -14.65 2.10 -16.86
CA TYR A 168 -14.19 1.23 -17.94
C TYR A 168 -15.17 1.21 -19.11
N ALA A 169 -16.45 0.94 -18.85
CA ALA A 169 -17.49 0.91 -19.88
C ALA A 169 -17.60 2.26 -20.60
N SER A 170 -17.51 3.39 -19.88
CA SER A 170 -17.59 4.72 -20.47
C SER A 170 -16.43 5.07 -21.40
N VAL A 171 -15.22 4.56 -21.12
CA VAL A 171 -14.01 4.90 -21.89
C VAL A 171 -13.75 3.89 -23.01
N MET A 172 -13.94 2.60 -22.71
CA MET A 172 -13.56 1.50 -23.58
C MET A 172 -14.75 0.95 -24.38
N GLY A 173 -15.98 1.19 -23.94
CA GLY A 173 -17.19 0.59 -24.48
C GLY A 173 -17.43 -0.84 -23.96
N ASP A 174 -18.56 -1.39 -24.39
CA ASP A 174 -18.99 -2.76 -24.07
C ASP A 174 -18.77 -3.77 -25.19
N GLU A 175 -18.38 -3.29 -26.37
CA GLU A 175 -18.13 -4.15 -27.51
C GLU A 175 -16.78 -4.86 -27.40
N GLU A 176 -16.76 -6.11 -27.86
CA GLU A 176 -15.54 -6.90 -27.99
C GLU A 176 -14.81 -6.48 -29.26
N VAL A 177 -13.72 -5.73 -29.10
CA VAL A 177 -12.92 -5.22 -30.22
C VAL A 177 -11.43 -5.49 -29.98
N PRO A 178 -10.62 -5.64 -31.05
CA PRO A 178 -9.18 -5.79 -30.93
C PRO A 178 -8.54 -4.60 -30.22
N VAL A 179 -7.51 -4.87 -29.42
CA VAL A 179 -6.76 -3.82 -28.72
C VAL A 179 -5.81 -3.12 -29.67
N THR A 180 -6.20 -1.92 -30.09
CA THR A 180 -5.35 -1.04 -30.92
C THR A 180 -4.42 -0.19 -30.06
N LYS A 181 -3.47 0.50 -30.70
CA LYS A 181 -2.62 1.50 -30.03
C LYS A 181 -3.48 2.58 -29.34
N ASP A 182 -4.44 3.16 -30.06
CA ASP A 182 -5.31 4.22 -29.52
C ASP A 182 -6.17 3.74 -28.36
N LEU A 183 -6.57 2.47 -28.37
CA LEU A 183 -7.33 1.86 -27.28
C LEU A 183 -6.47 1.65 -26.02
N ARG A 184 -5.19 1.33 -26.19
CA ARG A 184 -4.21 1.27 -25.07
C ARG A 184 -3.90 2.64 -24.49
N GLU A 185 -3.78 3.65 -25.34
CA GLU A 185 -3.57 5.03 -24.89
C GLU A 185 -4.77 5.55 -24.09
N ARG A 186 -5.99 5.29 -24.56
CA ARG A 186 -7.24 5.57 -23.81
C ARG A 186 -7.31 4.83 -22.49
N TYR A 187 -6.97 3.54 -22.49
CA TYR A 187 -6.90 2.77 -21.24
C TYR A 187 -5.87 3.36 -20.27
N ALA A 188 -4.68 3.73 -20.75
CA ALA A 188 -3.63 4.31 -19.93
C ALA A 188 -4.06 5.67 -19.35
N GLU A 189 -4.76 6.50 -20.12
CA GLU A 189 -5.36 7.75 -19.63
C GLU A 189 -6.40 7.49 -18.54
N MET A 190 -7.31 6.55 -18.77
CA MET A 190 -8.31 6.12 -17.78
C MET A 190 -7.65 5.63 -16.48
N ALA A 191 -6.66 4.75 -16.59
CA ALA A 191 -5.96 4.21 -15.43
C ALA A 191 -5.23 5.31 -14.65
N ARG A 192 -4.59 6.27 -15.32
CA ARG A 192 -4.00 7.44 -14.67
C ARG A 192 -5.05 8.32 -13.99
N ALA A 193 -6.23 8.48 -14.58
CA ALA A 193 -7.32 9.21 -13.95
C ALA A 193 -7.88 8.52 -12.71
N ILE A 194 -8.00 7.19 -12.74
CA ILE A 194 -8.38 6.40 -11.57
C ILE A 194 -7.32 6.53 -10.46
N ALA A 195 -6.02 6.56 -10.81
CA ALA A 195 -4.96 6.86 -9.87
C ALA A 195 -5.10 8.26 -9.27
N TRP A 196 -5.41 9.26 -10.11
CA TRP A 196 -5.56 10.66 -9.71
C TRP A 196 -6.74 10.85 -8.74
N ALA A 197 -7.86 10.16 -9.00
CA ALA A 197 -9.05 10.18 -8.16
C ALA A 197 -8.74 9.78 -6.72
N GLY A 198 -7.88 8.76 -6.54
CA GLY A 198 -7.46 8.30 -5.22
C GLY A 198 -6.55 9.27 -4.46
N ILE A 199 -5.84 10.19 -5.13
CA ILE A 199 -4.88 11.10 -4.48
C ILE A 199 -5.47 12.49 -4.23
N ASN A 200 -6.20 13.06 -5.21
CA ASN A 200 -6.55 14.49 -5.20
C ASN A 200 -8.00 14.79 -4.82
N LYS A 201 -8.89 13.79 -4.83
CA LYS A 201 -10.33 13.96 -4.60
C LYS A 201 -10.93 12.94 -3.62
N GLY A 202 -10.13 11.94 -3.21
CA GLY A 202 -10.47 11.00 -2.15
C GLY A 202 -9.88 11.43 -0.81
#